data_AF-A0A1J5QD75-F1
#
_entry.id   AF-A0A1J5QD75-F1
#
_cell.length_a   1.000
_cell.length_b   1.000
_cell.length_c   1.000
_cell.angle_alpha   90.00
_cell.angle_beta   90.00
_cell.angle_gamma   90.00
#
_symmetry.space_group_name_H-M   'P 1'
#
loop_
_entity.id
_entity.type
_entity.pdbx_description
1 polymer ?
#
loop_
_entity_poly.entity_id
_entity_poly.type
_entity_poly.pdbx_seq_one_letter_code
_entity_poly.pdbx_strand_id
1 'polypeptide(L)' 'MGEVVALARTGTTSVPDARGDHRELQVTWHDVDGVFVVSLWRAGHCTGAVRIGPEAAAEVIGALADGLAERG' A
#
# COMPACT_ATOMS: atom_id res chain seq x y z
N MET A 1 19.20 -10.89 18.35
CA MET A 1 18.83 -9.94 17.28
C MET A 1 17.33 -9.77 17.41
N GLY A 2 16.89 -8.68 18.05
CA GLY A 2 15.47 -8.47 18.35
C GLY A 2 14.66 -8.18 17.09
N GLU A 3 13.46 -8.74 16.99
CA GLU A 3 12.52 -8.46 15.92
C GLU A 3 12.13 -6.98 15.97
N VAL A 4 12.47 -6.25 14.91
CA VAL A 4 12.14 -4.84 14.79
C VAL A 4 10.75 -4.75 14.16
N VAL A 5 9.71 -4.65 14.97
CA VAL A 5 8.35 -4.37 14.49
C VAL A 5 8.25 -2.87 14.23
N ALA A 6 8.12 -2.48 12.96
CA ALA A 6 7.85 -1.10 12.60
C ALA A 6 6.51 -0.67 13.22
N LEU A 7 6.53 0.38 14.04
CA LEU A 7 5.31 1.01 14.55
C LEU A 7 4.50 1.50 13.35
N ALA A 8 3.23 1.10 13.27
CA ALA A 8 2.30 1.64 12.29
C ALA A 8 2.30 3.17 12.42
N ARG A 9 2.87 3.86 11.44
CA ARG A 9 2.73 5.31 11.35
C ARG A 9 1.26 5.58 11.13
N THR A 10 0.65 6.44 11.95
CA THR A 10 -0.73 6.88 11.75
C THR A 10 -0.85 7.39 10.31
N GLY A 11 -1.76 6.81 9.52
CA GLY A 11 -1.89 7.09 8.08
C GLY A 11 -1.07 6.18 7.14
N THR A 12 -0.53 5.06 7.64
CA THR A 12 0.07 4.00 6.82
C THR A 12 -0.71 2.70 6.96
N THR A 13 -1.09 2.11 5.82
CA THR A 13 -1.70 0.78 5.75
C THR A 13 -0.76 -0.16 5.02
N SER A 14 -0.35 -1.24 5.67
CA SER A 14 0.45 -2.31 5.07
C SER A 14 -0.42 -3.51 4.74
N VAL A 15 -0.30 -4.01 3.52
CA VAL A 15 -1.02 -5.19 3.02
C VAL A 15 0.03 -6.22 2.57
N PRO A 16 0.08 -7.41 3.18
CA PRO A 16 1.00 -8.46 2.75
C PRO A 16 0.75 -8.87 1.30
N ASP A 17 1.83 -9.07 0.54
CA ASP A 17 1.74 -9.62 -0.80
C ASP A 17 1.40 -11.12 -0.71
N ALA A 18 0.42 -11.58 -1.49
CA ALA A 18 0.01 -12.99 -1.51
C ALA A 18 1.15 -13.95 -1.91
N ARG A 19 2.21 -13.45 -2.55
CA ARG A 19 3.41 -14.21 -2.90
C ARG A 19 4.33 -14.50 -1.70
N GLY A 20 4.17 -13.79 -0.57
CA GLY A 20 5.00 -13.96 0.63
C GLY A 20 6.38 -13.27 0.54
N ASP A 21 7.40 -13.88 1.16
CA ASP A 21 8.80 -13.43 1.16
C ASP A 21 9.04 -12.01 1.72
N HIS A 22 8.32 -11.65 2.79
CA HIS A 22 8.39 -10.31 3.40
C HIS A 22 8.15 -9.19 2.38
N ARG A 23 7.26 -9.45 1.41
CA ARG A 23 6.76 -8.45 0.47
C ARG A 23 5.44 -7.91 0.97
N GLU A 24 5.30 -6.60 0.85
CA GLU A 24 4.07 -5.91 1.22
C GLU A 24 3.86 -4.69 0.34
N LEU A 25 2.60 -4.33 0.17
CA LEU A 25 2.19 -3.06 -0.36
C LEU A 25 1.93 -2.12 0.82
N GLN A 26 2.49 -0.93 0.80
CA GLN A 26 2.16 0.13 1.76
C GLN A 26 1.46 1.28 1.06
N VAL A 27 0.36 1.75 1.66
CA VAL A 27 -0.33 2.97 1.27
C VAL A 27 -0.11 4.02 2.34
N THR A 28 0.37 5.20 1.96
CA THR A 28 0.52 6.36 2.84
C THR A 28 -0.08 7.61 2.23
N TRP A 29 -0.53 8.54 3.07
CA TRP A 29 -0.96 9.87 2.63
C TRP A 29 0.18 10.88 2.78
N HIS A 30 0.35 11.74 1.76
CA HIS A 30 1.32 12.84 1.78
C HIS A 30 0.58 14.18 1.75
N ASP A 31 0.38 14.78 2.93
CA ASP A 31 -0.43 15.99 3.12
C ASP A 31 -0.01 17.17 2.25
N VAL A 32 1.30 17.39 2.09
CA VAL A 32 1.83 18.55 1.36
C VAL A 32 1.47 18.51 -0.12
N ASP A 33 1.52 17.31 -0.71
CA ASP A 33 1.26 17.13 -2.14
C ASP A 33 -0.20 16.71 -2.42
N GLY A 34 -0.96 16.36 -1.38
CA GLY A 34 -2.34 15.91 -1.50
C GLY A 34 -2.48 14.59 -2.27
N VAL A 35 -1.52 13.67 -2.11
CA VAL A 35 -1.47 12.40 -2.86
C VAL A 35 -1.34 11.20 -1.93
N PHE A 36 -1.84 10.06 -2.40
CA PHE A 36 -1.47 8.77 -1.84
C PHE A 36 -0.15 8.29 -2.45
N VAL A 37 0.73 7.74 -1.64
CA VAL A 37 1.90 7.00 -2.08
C VAL A 37 1.62 5.51 -1.90
N VAL A 38 1.57 4.79 -3.02
CA VAL A 38 1.44 3.33 -3.04
C VAL A 38 2.81 2.76 -3.34
N SER A 39 3.36 1.99 -2.42
CA SER A 39 4.76 1.55 -2.47
C SER A 39 4.89 0.04 -2.26
N LEU A 40 5.86 -0.56 -2.96
CA LEU A 40 6.19 -1.97 -2.86
C LEU A 40 7.44 -2.14 -2.00
N TRP A 41 7.31 -2.93 -0.94
CA TRP A 41 8.38 -3.22 -0.02
C TRP A 41 8.80 -4.68 -0.12
N ARG A 42 10.08 -4.93 0.11
CA ARG A 42 10.65 -6.27 0.20
C ARG A 42 11.71 -6.28 1.29
N ALA A 43 11.56 -7.17 2.27
CA ALA A 43 12.49 -7.32 3.38
C ALA A 43 12.83 -5.97 4.06
N GLY A 44 11.81 -5.11 4.26
CA GLY A 44 11.97 -3.80 4.89
C GLY A 44 12.55 -2.69 3.99
N HIS A 45 12.76 -2.95 2.69
CA HIS A 45 13.24 -1.95 1.74
C HIS A 45 12.16 -1.60 0.72
N CYS A 46 11.95 -0.29 0.49
CA CYS A 46 11.12 0.18 -0.61
C CYS A 46 11.82 -0.12 -1.95
N THR A 47 11.13 -0.84 -2.83
CA THR A 47 11.63 -1.27 -4.14
C THR A 47 10.99 -0.52 -5.30
N GLY A 48 9.91 0.21 -5.04
CA GLY A 48 9.22 1.04 -6.01
C GLY A 48 8.02 1.74 -5.38
N ALA A 49 7.65 2.89 -5.92
CA ALA A 49 6.48 3.64 -5.47
C ALA A 49 5.84 4.41 -6.63
N VAL A 50 4.53 4.61 -6.53
CA VAL A 50 3.75 5.50 -7.37
C VAL A 50 3.00 6.49 -6.49
N ARG A 51 2.87 7.73 -6.97
CA ARG A 51 2.03 8.76 -6.35
C ARG A 51 0.74 8.87 -7.14
N ILE A 52 -0.40 8.74 -6.47
CA ILE A 52 -1.71 8.85 -7.10
C ILE A 52 -2.55 9.91 -6.38
N GLY A 53 -3.26 10.72 -7.16
CA GLY A 53 -4.22 11.67 -6.61
C GLY A 53 -5.49 10.98 -6.09
N PRO A 54 -6.36 11.70 -5.38
CA PRO A 54 -7.59 11.14 -4.81
C PRO A 54 -8.54 10.51 -5.84
N GLU A 55 -8.67 11.09 -7.03
CA GLU A 55 -9.53 10.55 -8.10
C GLU A 55 -9.01 9.19 -8.59
N ALA A 56 -7.72 9.10 -8.93
CA ALA A 56 -7.09 7.83 -9.31
C ALA A 56 -7.11 6.80 -8.17
N ALA A 57 -7.04 7.24 -6.90
CA ALA A 57 -7.22 6.34 -5.76
C ALA A 57 -8.64 5.76 -5.71
N ALA A 58 -9.67 6.57 -5.99
CA ALA A 58 -11.04 6.08 -6.09
C ALA A 58 -11.22 5.09 -7.25
N GLU A 59 -10.58 5.31 -8.40
CA GLU A 59 -10.56 4.36 -9.52
C GLU A 59 -9.94 3.01 -9.12
N VAL A 60 -8.82 3.02 -8.39
CA VAL A 60 -8.19 1.79 -7.88
C VAL A 60 -9.11 1.06 -6.92
N ILE A 61 -9.79 1.77 -6.01
CA ILE A 61 -10.76 1.17 -5.08
C ILE A 61 -11.92 0.53 -5.85
N GLY A 62 -12.46 1.21 -6.86
CA GLY A 62 -13.50 0.68 -7.73
C GLY A 62 -13.06 -0.62 -8.41
N ALA A 63 -11.88 -0.63 -9.04
CA ALA A 63 -11.35 -1.82 -9.70
C ALA A 63 -11.17 -3.01 -8.74
N LEU A 64 -10.77 -2.76 -7.49
CA LEU A 64 -10.69 -3.80 -6.46
C LEU A 64 -12.08 -4.32 -6.05
N ALA A 65 -13.05 -3.43 -5.86
CA ALA A 65 -14.41 -3.79 -5.49
C ALA A 65 -15.10 -4.61 -6.59
N ASP A 66 -14.98 -4.19 -7.85
CA ASP A 66 -15.52 -4.89 -9.01
C ASP A 66 -14.91 -6.30 -9.13
N GLY A 67 -13.58 -6.40 -9.00
CA GLY A 67 -12.89 -7.68 -9.03
C GLY A 67 -13.32 -8.64 -7.91
N LEU A 68 -13.63 -8.12 -6.71
CA LEU A 68 -14.19 -8.90 -5.61
C LEU A 68 -15.61 -9.37 -5.91
N ALA A 69 -16.47 -8.51 -6.46
CA ALA A 69 -17.85 -8.85 -6.80
C ALA A 69 -17.96 -9.93 -7.90
N GLU A 70 -17.02 -9.94 -8.86
CA GLU A 70 -16.97 -10.96 -9.91
C GLU A 70 -16.47 -12.33 -9.43
N ARG A 71 -15.81 -12.40 -8.27
CA ARG A 71 -15.05 -13.58 -7.82
C ARG A 71 -15.50 -14.13 -6.47
N GLY A 72 -16.41 -13.44 -5.78
CA GLY A 72 -17.08 -13.90 -4.56
C GLY A 72 -18.35 -14.67 -4.89
#